data_AF-T1BQV0-F1
#
_entry.id   AF-T1BQV0-F1
#
_cell.length_a   1.000
_cell.length_b   1.000
_cell.length_c   1.000
_cell.angle_alpha   90.00
_cell.angle_beta   90.00
_cell.angle_gamma   90.00
#
_symmetry.space_group_name_H-M   'P 1'
#
loop_
_entity.id
_entity.type
_entity.pdbx_description
1 polymer ?
#
loop_
_entity_poly.entity_id
_entity_poly.type
_entity_poly.pdbx_seq_one_letter_code
_entity_poly.pdbx_strand_id
1 'polypeptide(L)'
;MEFRSSICSHGSQEPAKVHEQDDCLVVVEKGQLLKGTIDAKAIAAGKGVILDAIARNDGPDAARRFLDVMSRLCITAISLKGLSTGIDDEDVPEEARRQIARVMATAREEVSGLVDRYHRGEMEQIAGRTLEETLEVNIRSTLSKARDQAGDIAGKYLGLDNPAVILAKSGARGTMLNLTQMAGAVGQQSVRGERLLRGYYDRTLPHFQRGDLGAEARGFVSSSYKNGLLPTEYFFHSMGGREGLVDTAVRTSRSGYMQRRLINALEDLRVEEDSTVRNTAGTVIQYRYGEDSVDPSRSVQGKALIVDEVLNQVLGKRYRPEEVPPGRRAGGHAPRRGGRARPPGRGPVGGGERG
;
A
#
# COMPACT_ATOMS: atom_id res chain seq x y z
N MET A 1 17.12 19.94 -1.09
CA MET A 1 15.99 19.00 -1.15
C MET A 1 16.28 17.86 -0.19
N GLU A 2 15.28 17.42 0.57
CA GLU A 2 15.41 16.31 1.52
C GLU A 2 14.21 15.35 1.38
N PHE A 3 14.47 14.04 1.24
CA PHE A 3 13.41 13.01 1.26
C PHE A 3 13.93 11.66 1.75
N ARG A 4 13.05 10.80 2.25
CA ARG A 4 13.39 9.45 2.71
C ARG A 4 13.36 8.44 1.56
N SER A 5 14.40 7.65 1.40
CA SER A 5 14.51 6.48 0.53
C SER A 5 13.52 5.36 0.94
N SER A 6 13.10 4.53 -0.02
CA SER A 6 12.33 3.30 0.17
C SER A 6 13.12 2.13 0.76
N ILE A 7 14.45 2.17 0.78
CA ILE A 7 15.28 1.05 1.26
C ILE A 7 15.05 0.75 2.76
N CYS A 8 14.62 1.77 3.51
CA CYS A 8 14.49 1.71 4.97
C CYS A 8 13.05 1.52 5.47
N SER A 9 12.09 1.16 4.61
CA SER A 9 10.67 1.18 4.97
C SER A 9 10.16 0.04 5.86
N HIS A 10 11.01 -0.88 6.31
CA HIS A 10 10.61 -1.95 7.24
C HIS A 10 11.64 -2.11 8.36
N GLY A 11 11.54 -1.28 9.40
CA GLY A 11 12.40 -1.43 10.58
C GLY A 11 12.46 -0.29 11.57
N SER A 12 11.47 0.60 11.68
CA SER A 12 11.31 1.48 12.86
C SER A 12 10.05 2.34 12.72
N GLN A 13 9.01 2.04 13.51
CA GLN A 13 7.85 2.92 13.70
C GLN A 13 8.15 4.11 14.62
N GLU A 14 9.41 4.38 14.95
CA GLU A 14 9.80 5.51 15.78
C GLU A 14 10.55 6.59 14.98
N PRO A 15 10.07 7.84 14.96
CA PRO A 15 10.71 8.94 14.24
C PRO A 15 12.02 9.45 14.89
N ALA A 16 12.52 8.79 15.94
CA ALA A 16 13.59 9.32 16.79
C ALA A 16 14.91 8.52 16.79
N LYS A 17 15.00 7.36 16.12
CA LYS A 17 16.24 6.57 16.04
C LYS A 17 16.47 5.98 14.64
N VAL A 18 16.56 6.84 13.64
CA VAL A 18 17.26 6.45 12.40
C VAL A 18 18.73 6.65 12.71
N HIS A 19 19.49 5.56 12.84
CA HIS A 19 20.94 5.67 12.95
C HIS A 19 21.48 6.44 11.74
N GLU A 20 22.42 7.35 11.95
CA GLU A 20 23.17 8.05 10.88
C GLU A 20 23.83 7.08 9.86
N GLN A 21 23.83 5.78 10.16
CA GLN A 21 24.47 4.70 9.40
C GLN A 21 23.65 4.16 8.22
N ASP A 22 22.34 4.38 8.14
CA ASP A 22 21.51 3.63 7.17
C ASP A 22 21.30 4.34 5.81
N ASP A 23 21.97 5.46 5.53
CA ASP A 23 21.91 6.22 4.26
C ASP A 23 20.46 6.43 3.71
N CYS A 24 19.49 6.50 4.63
CA CYS A 24 18.05 6.52 4.31
C CYS A 24 17.55 7.91 3.92
N LEU A 25 18.22 8.96 4.38
CA LEU A 25 17.83 10.34 4.16
C LEU A 25 18.63 10.90 2.99
N VAL A 26 17.95 11.10 1.86
CA VAL A 26 18.53 11.69 0.67
C VAL A 26 18.55 13.20 0.82
N VAL A 27 19.76 13.77 0.82
CA VAL A 27 20.00 15.21 0.93
C VAL A 27 20.76 15.67 -0.31
N VAL A 28 20.09 16.49 -1.12
CA VAL A 28 20.69 17.11 -2.31
C VAL A 28 20.72 18.62 -2.12
N GLU A 29 21.92 19.19 -2.16
CA GLU A 29 22.15 20.64 -2.04
C GLU A 29 22.99 21.14 -3.21
N LYS A 30 22.53 22.18 -3.90
CA LYS A 30 23.24 22.82 -5.03
C LYS A 30 23.73 21.83 -6.10
N GLY A 31 22.92 20.81 -6.40
CA GLY A 31 23.26 19.78 -7.41
C GLY A 31 24.23 18.71 -6.92
N GLN A 32 24.62 18.71 -5.64
CA GLN A 32 25.47 17.69 -5.03
C GLN A 32 24.64 16.78 -4.12
N LEU A 33 24.79 15.46 -4.29
CA LEU A 33 24.25 14.47 -3.38
C LEU A 33 25.17 14.37 -2.16
N LEU A 34 24.73 14.89 -1.02
CA LEU A 34 25.53 14.93 0.21
C LEU A 34 25.40 13.64 1.02
N LYS A 35 24.19 13.10 1.09
CA LYS A 35 23.83 11.88 1.84
C LYS A 35 22.67 11.19 1.14
N GLY A 36 22.56 9.89 1.34
CA GLY A 36 21.42 9.07 0.99
C GLY A 36 21.55 8.31 -0.33
N THR A 37 20.84 7.19 -0.39
CA THR A 37 20.82 6.33 -1.57
C THR A 37 19.67 6.69 -2.53
N ILE A 38 19.98 6.73 -3.84
CA ILE A 38 19.01 6.98 -4.91
C ILE A 38 18.28 5.68 -5.27
N ASP A 39 16.96 5.68 -5.18
CA ASP A 39 16.09 4.53 -5.46
C ASP A 39 14.85 4.91 -6.31
N ALA A 40 13.86 4.02 -6.40
CA ALA A 40 12.63 4.29 -7.12
C ALA A 40 11.90 5.56 -6.65
N LYS A 41 12.01 5.98 -5.39
CA LYS A 41 11.37 7.21 -4.90
C LYS A 41 12.13 8.46 -5.35
N ALA A 42 13.39 8.35 -5.70
CA ALA A 42 14.16 9.46 -6.25
C ALA A 42 13.80 9.72 -7.73
N ILE A 43 13.69 8.65 -8.55
CA ILE A 43 13.67 8.78 -10.02
C ILE A 43 12.53 8.04 -10.75
N ALA A 44 11.78 7.13 -10.11
CA ALA A 44 10.81 6.31 -10.84
C ALA A 44 9.54 7.10 -11.23
N ALA A 45 8.88 6.64 -12.30
CA ALA A 45 7.64 7.22 -12.77
C ALA A 45 6.58 7.30 -11.66
N GLY A 46 5.95 8.47 -11.52
CA GLY A 46 4.91 8.76 -10.54
C GLY A 46 5.38 8.93 -9.08
N LYS A 47 6.63 8.57 -8.75
CA LYS A 47 7.19 8.67 -7.38
C LYS A 47 8.44 9.55 -7.28
N GLY A 48 9.11 9.82 -8.40
CA GLY A 48 10.43 10.43 -8.48
C GLY A 48 10.47 11.88 -8.04
N VAL A 49 10.88 12.12 -6.79
CA VAL A 49 10.95 13.47 -6.19
C VAL A 49 11.99 14.35 -6.90
N ILE A 50 13.14 13.79 -7.28
CA ILE A 50 14.21 14.54 -7.95
C ILE A 50 13.78 14.92 -9.36
N LEU A 51 13.23 13.95 -10.10
CA LEU A 51 12.77 14.18 -11.46
C LEU A 51 11.66 15.25 -11.51
N ASP A 52 10.70 15.15 -10.59
CA ASP A 52 9.61 16.12 -10.46
C ASP A 52 10.14 17.54 -10.17
N ALA A 53 11.11 17.69 -9.27
CA ALA A 53 11.68 19.00 -8.97
C ALA A 53 12.50 19.58 -10.12
N ILE A 54 13.26 18.77 -10.86
CA ILE A 54 13.99 19.25 -12.05
C ILE A 54 13.00 19.70 -13.13
N ALA A 55 11.95 18.90 -13.37
CA ALA A 55 10.92 19.25 -14.35
C ALA A 55 10.18 20.55 -14.00
N ARG A 56 9.90 20.77 -12.70
CA ARG A 56 9.23 21.99 -12.20
C ARG A 56 10.13 23.22 -12.20
N ASN A 57 11.37 23.11 -11.73
CA ASN A 57 12.26 24.27 -11.54
C ASN A 57 13.01 24.65 -12.83
N ASP A 58 13.51 23.67 -13.57
CA ASP A 58 14.41 23.87 -14.71
C ASP A 58 13.73 23.55 -16.06
N GLY A 59 12.49 23.06 -16.02
CA GLY A 59 11.67 22.78 -17.19
C GLY A 59 11.89 21.39 -17.82
N PRO A 60 11.07 21.07 -18.83
CA PRO A 60 11.03 19.73 -19.43
C PRO A 60 12.33 19.35 -20.15
N ASP A 61 13.02 20.31 -20.77
CA ASP A 61 14.28 20.04 -21.46
C ASP A 61 15.41 19.63 -20.50
N ALA A 62 15.46 20.25 -19.32
CA ALA A 62 16.41 19.87 -18.28
C ALA A 62 16.10 18.47 -17.74
N ALA A 63 14.81 18.17 -17.47
CA ALA A 63 14.38 16.84 -17.05
C ALA A 63 14.71 15.77 -18.10
N ARG A 64 14.50 16.05 -19.39
CA ARG A 64 14.88 15.14 -20.48
C ARG A 64 16.38 14.85 -20.47
N ARG A 65 17.22 15.88 -20.41
CA ARG A 65 18.68 15.71 -20.35
C ARG A 65 19.10 14.90 -19.12
N PHE A 66 18.48 15.17 -17.97
CA PHE A 66 18.74 14.43 -16.74
C PHE A 66 18.40 12.93 -16.92
N LEU A 67 17.24 12.60 -17.47
CA LEU A 67 16.84 11.22 -17.74
C LEU A 67 17.80 10.50 -18.69
N ASP A 68 18.21 11.15 -19.78
CA ASP A 68 19.14 10.58 -20.75
C ASP A 68 20.50 10.25 -20.11
N VAL A 69 21.06 11.21 -19.36
CA VAL A 69 22.37 11.07 -18.70
C VAL A 69 22.30 10.04 -17.57
N MET A 70 21.29 10.13 -16.72
CA MET A 70 21.12 9.23 -15.58
C MET A 70 20.94 7.78 -16.04
N SER A 71 20.13 7.55 -17.08
CA SER A 71 19.90 6.20 -17.60
C SER A 71 21.20 5.58 -18.12
N ARG A 72 21.98 6.34 -18.91
CA ARG A 72 23.29 5.87 -19.42
C ARG A 72 24.29 5.60 -18.30
N LEU A 73 24.34 6.48 -17.30
CA LEU A 73 25.19 6.31 -16.13
C LEU A 73 24.83 5.04 -15.37
N CYS A 74 23.54 4.82 -15.06
CA CYS A 74 23.07 3.64 -14.36
C CYS A 74 23.37 2.35 -15.12
N ILE A 75 23.08 2.31 -16.44
CA ILE A 75 23.36 1.13 -17.28
C ILE A 75 24.85 0.83 -17.27
N THR A 76 25.71 1.85 -17.40
CA THR A 76 27.17 1.68 -17.38
C THR A 76 27.66 1.19 -16.03
N ALA A 77 27.17 1.78 -14.94
CA ALA A 77 27.54 1.37 -13.58
C ALA A 77 27.12 -0.08 -13.27
N ILE A 78 25.90 -0.49 -13.66
CA ILE A 78 25.42 -1.86 -13.50
C ILE A 78 26.25 -2.82 -14.37
N SER A 79 26.57 -2.44 -15.60
CA SER A 79 27.40 -3.25 -16.51
C SER A 79 28.82 -3.47 -15.97
N LEU A 80 29.41 -2.44 -15.33
CA LEU A 80 30.74 -2.53 -14.73
C LEU A 80 30.76 -3.33 -13.42
N LYS A 81 29.75 -3.14 -12.56
CA LYS A 81 29.67 -3.85 -11.27
C LYS A 81 29.26 -5.31 -11.44
N GLY A 82 28.43 -5.59 -12.45
CA GLY A 82 27.72 -6.86 -12.59
C GLY A 82 26.57 -6.95 -11.58
N LEU A 83 25.36 -7.19 -12.07
CA LEU A 83 24.21 -7.51 -11.23
C LEU A 83 23.47 -8.68 -11.87
N SER A 84 23.43 -9.80 -11.17
CA SER A 84 22.73 -11.00 -11.59
C SER A 84 21.99 -11.59 -10.40
N THR A 85 20.95 -12.38 -10.67
CA THR A 85 20.21 -13.12 -9.65
C THR A 85 20.36 -14.60 -9.89
N GLY A 86 20.72 -15.36 -8.86
CA GLY A 86 20.82 -16.81 -8.87
C GLY A 86 19.70 -17.49 -8.09
N ILE A 87 19.69 -18.83 -8.10
CA ILE A 87 18.74 -19.60 -7.29
C ILE A 87 19.14 -19.62 -5.79
N ASP A 88 20.42 -19.39 -5.53
CA ASP A 88 21.06 -19.28 -4.21
C ASP A 88 20.70 -17.98 -3.49
N ASP A 89 20.29 -16.94 -4.22
CA ASP A 89 19.74 -15.71 -3.64
C ASP A 89 18.42 -15.92 -2.88
N GLU A 90 17.82 -17.11 -2.99
CA GLU A 90 16.61 -17.49 -2.26
C GLU A 90 16.88 -18.56 -1.19
N ASP A 91 18.13 -18.99 -1.03
CA ASP A 91 18.50 -20.00 -0.06
C ASP A 91 18.60 -19.41 1.35
N VAL A 92 17.71 -19.86 2.22
CA VAL A 92 17.74 -19.53 3.65
C VAL A 92 18.43 -20.65 4.45
N PRO A 93 19.23 -20.32 5.47
CA PRO A 93 19.89 -21.30 6.33
C PRO A 93 18.91 -22.26 7.01
N GLU A 94 19.38 -23.44 7.38
CA GLU A 94 18.57 -24.47 8.05
C GLU A 94 17.93 -23.96 9.35
N GLU A 95 18.60 -23.07 10.07
CA GLU A 95 18.04 -22.41 11.25
C GLU A 95 16.78 -21.60 10.90
N ALA A 96 16.84 -20.79 9.84
CA ALA A 96 15.72 -19.99 9.37
C ALA A 96 14.57 -20.89 8.88
N ARG A 97 14.89 -21.97 8.14
CA ARG A 97 13.89 -22.96 7.71
C ARG A 97 13.15 -23.58 8.89
N ARG A 98 13.86 -23.94 9.96
CA ARG A 98 13.25 -24.46 11.19
C ARG A 98 12.39 -23.43 11.91
N GLN A 99 12.83 -22.17 11.97
CA GLN A 99 12.02 -21.10 12.54
C GLN A 99 10.73 -20.88 11.75
N ILE A 100 10.79 -20.83 10.42
CA ILE A 100 9.63 -20.69 9.54
C ILE A 100 8.69 -21.89 9.71
N ALA A 101 9.22 -23.12 9.73
CA ALA A 101 8.42 -24.32 9.95
C ALA A 101 7.70 -24.31 11.32
N ARG A 102 8.35 -23.80 12.37
CA ARG A 102 7.73 -23.61 13.69
C ARG A 102 6.59 -22.59 13.63
N VAL A 103 6.79 -21.44 13.00
CA VAL A 103 5.74 -20.43 12.82
C VAL A 103 4.54 -21.02 12.08
N MET A 104 4.77 -21.78 11.01
CA MET A 104 3.69 -22.46 10.28
C MET A 104 2.97 -23.51 11.12
N ALA A 105 3.69 -24.28 11.94
CA ALA A 105 3.10 -25.26 12.85
C ALA A 105 2.22 -24.58 13.92
N THR A 106 2.72 -23.53 14.56
CA THR A 106 1.96 -22.74 15.54
C THR A 106 0.70 -22.14 14.91
N ALA A 107 0.79 -21.62 13.69
CA ALA A 107 -0.38 -21.09 12.98
C ALA A 107 -1.44 -22.16 12.69
N ARG A 108 -1.02 -23.40 12.36
CA ARG A 108 -1.95 -24.53 12.17
C ARG A 108 -2.64 -24.90 13.48
N GLU A 109 -1.90 -24.93 14.59
CA GLU A 109 -2.45 -25.19 15.93
C GLU A 109 -3.46 -24.11 16.36
N GLU A 110 -3.13 -22.84 16.14
CA GLU A 110 -4.05 -21.73 16.42
C GLU A 110 -5.34 -21.83 15.60
N VAL A 111 -5.25 -22.19 14.31
CA VAL A 111 -6.42 -22.41 13.47
C VAL A 111 -7.25 -23.61 13.95
N SER A 112 -6.61 -24.70 14.36
CA SER A 112 -7.32 -25.84 14.96
C SER A 112 -8.08 -25.40 16.21
N GLY A 113 -7.45 -24.64 17.11
CA GLY A 113 -8.10 -24.11 18.31
C GLY A 113 -9.27 -23.18 18.01
N LEU A 114 -9.21 -22.38 16.94
CA LEU A 114 -10.33 -21.56 16.47
C LEU A 114 -11.51 -22.40 15.96
N VAL A 115 -11.20 -23.47 15.20
CA VAL A 115 -12.21 -24.42 14.69
C VAL A 115 -12.87 -25.18 15.85
N ASP A 116 -12.09 -25.62 16.84
CA ASP A 116 -12.62 -26.32 18.01
C ASP A 116 -13.56 -25.43 18.84
N ARG A 117 -13.18 -24.16 19.07
CA ARG A 117 -14.04 -23.17 19.72
C ARG A 117 -15.34 -22.92 18.96
N TYR A 118 -15.27 -22.92 17.63
CA TYR A 118 -16.45 -22.78 16.79
C TYR A 118 -17.39 -23.98 16.95
N HIS A 119 -16.86 -25.21 16.94
CA HIS A 119 -17.65 -26.42 17.17
C HIS A 119 -18.25 -26.49 18.57
N ARG A 120 -17.57 -25.95 19.60
CA ARG A 120 -18.10 -25.84 20.97
C ARG A 120 -19.09 -24.68 21.17
N GLY A 121 -19.28 -23.81 20.19
CA GLY A 121 -20.15 -22.64 20.31
C GLY A 121 -19.60 -21.54 21.23
N GLU A 122 -18.29 -21.55 21.53
CA GLU A 122 -17.61 -20.60 22.43
C GLU A 122 -17.09 -19.35 21.69
N MET A 123 -17.38 -19.22 20.39
CA MET A 123 -16.85 -18.14 19.57
C MET A 123 -17.67 -16.86 19.71
N GLU A 124 -17.00 -15.77 20.11
CA GLU A 124 -17.60 -14.44 20.10
C GLU A 124 -17.79 -13.93 18.67
N GLN A 125 -18.99 -13.47 18.37
CA GLN A 125 -19.37 -12.95 17.05
C GLN A 125 -18.83 -11.54 16.84
N ILE A 126 -18.21 -11.28 15.69
CA ILE A 126 -17.82 -9.92 15.30
C ILE A 126 -19.09 -9.17 14.87
N ALA A 127 -19.22 -7.91 15.31
CA ALA A 127 -20.36 -7.07 14.98
C ALA A 127 -20.58 -6.98 13.46
N GLY A 128 -21.82 -7.27 13.03
CA GLY A 128 -22.22 -7.21 11.62
C GLY A 128 -21.79 -8.39 10.75
N ARG A 129 -21.23 -9.46 11.33
CA ARG A 129 -20.87 -10.70 10.63
C ARG A 129 -21.53 -11.90 11.30
N THR A 130 -21.76 -12.97 10.56
CA THR A 130 -22.21 -14.27 11.12
C THR A 130 -21.08 -14.94 11.92
N LEU A 131 -21.40 -15.99 12.68
CA LEU A 131 -20.41 -16.79 13.40
C LEU A 131 -19.42 -17.47 12.44
N GLU A 132 -19.90 -18.00 11.32
CA GLU A 132 -19.08 -18.61 10.27
C GLU A 132 -18.12 -17.60 9.64
N GLU A 133 -18.62 -16.42 9.27
CA GLU A 133 -17.78 -15.34 8.75
C GLU A 133 -16.76 -14.85 9.80
N THR A 134 -17.13 -14.89 11.08
CA THR A 134 -16.23 -14.53 12.18
C THR A 134 -15.08 -15.53 12.30
N LEU A 135 -15.37 -16.83 12.21
CA LEU A 135 -14.34 -17.88 12.16
C LEU A 135 -13.38 -17.63 10.99
N GLU A 136 -13.92 -17.42 9.79
CA GLU A 136 -13.12 -17.21 8.57
C GLU A 136 -12.24 -15.95 8.66
N VAL A 137 -12.75 -14.86 9.22
CA VAL A 137 -11.97 -13.62 9.44
C VAL A 137 -10.80 -13.87 10.39
N ASN A 138 -11.07 -14.55 11.51
CA ASN A 138 -10.05 -14.85 12.52
C ASN A 138 -8.97 -15.77 11.94
N ILE A 139 -9.35 -16.85 11.24
CA ILE A 139 -8.41 -17.75 10.58
C ILE A 139 -7.54 -17.00 9.57
N ARG A 140 -8.14 -16.19 8.68
CA ARG A 140 -7.39 -15.43 7.68
C ARG A 140 -6.41 -14.45 8.33
N SER A 141 -6.81 -13.81 9.43
CA SER A 141 -5.94 -12.91 10.20
C SER A 141 -4.72 -13.65 10.77
N THR A 142 -4.94 -14.79 11.42
CA THR A 142 -3.86 -15.65 11.96
C THR A 142 -2.91 -16.12 10.86
N LEU A 143 -3.44 -16.65 9.75
CA LEU A 143 -2.61 -17.14 8.64
C LEU A 143 -1.85 -16.03 7.91
N SER A 144 -2.42 -14.82 7.81
CA SER A 144 -1.71 -13.65 7.27
C SER A 144 -0.54 -13.25 8.16
N LYS A 145 -0.75 -13.20 9.48
CA LYS A 145 0.32 -12.89 10.44
C LYS A 145 1.45 -13.90 10.37
N ALA A 146 1.13 -15.19 10.28
CA ALA A 146 2.12 -16.25 10.16
C ALA A 146 2.98 -16.11 8.89
N ARG A 147 2.34 -15.78 7.75
CA ARG A 147 3.05 -15.50 6.48
C ARG A 147 3.98 -14.30 6.63
N ASP A 148 3.49 -13.21 7.22
CA ASP A 148 4.28 -11.99 7.37
C ASP A 148 5.48 -12.23 8.32
N GLN A 149 5.29 -12.96 9.42
CA GLN A 149 6.37 -13.40 10.31
C GLN A 149 7.41 -14.28 9.59
N ALA A 150 6.97 -15.21 8.75
CA ALA A 150 7.89 -16.02 7.95
C ALA A 150 8.69 -15.17 6.95
N GLY A 151 8.07 -14.13 6.38
CA GLY A 151 8.73 -13.13 5.54
C GLY A 151 9.77 -12.31 6.29
N ASP A 152 9.46 -11.88 7.51
CA ASP A 152 10.41 -11.15 8.37
C ASP A 152 11.60 -12.01 8.76
N ILE A 153 11.39 -13.30 9.05
CA ILE A 153 12.47 -14.26 9.32
C ILE A 153 13.33 -14.41 8.06
N ALA A 154 12.73 -14.76 6.91
CA ALA A 154 13.47 -14.92 5.66
C ALA A 154 14.26 -13.65 5.29
N GLY A 155 13.64 -12.48 5.41
CA GLY A 155 14.26 -11.19 5.11
C GLY A 155 15.45 -10.85 5.99
N LYS A 156 15.48 -11.28 7.25
CA LYS A 156 16.65 -11.10 8.15
C LYS A 156 17.85 -11.93 7.70
N TYR A 157 17.62 -13.14 7.20
CA TYR A 157 18.69 -14.06 6.80
C TYR A 157 19.17 -13.84 5.36
N LEU A 158 18.33 -13.32 4.46
CA LEU A 158 18.71 -13.08 3.06
C LEU A 158 19.68 -11.91 2.87
N GLY A 159 19.88 -11.05 3.89
CA GLY A 159 20.87 -9.96 3.86
C GLY A 159 20.54 -8.82 2.88
N LEU A 160 21.18 -7.66 3.06
CA LEU A 160 21.02 -6.51 2.14
C LEU A 160 21.94 -6.58 0.92
N ASP A 161 22.99 -7.40 0.97
CA ASP A 161 23.95 -7.57 -0.12
C ASP A 161 23.45 -8.52 -1.22
N ASN A 162 22.34 -9.20 -0.97
CA ASN A 162 21.73 -10.12 -1.91
C ASN A 162 21.04 -9.35 -3.07
N PRO A 163 21.40 -9.65 -4.34
CA PRO A 163 20.83 -9.02 -5.52
C PRO A 163 19.29 -9.02 -5.57
N ALA A 164 18.64 -10.12 -5.17
CA ALA A 164 17.19 -10.23 -5.17
C ALA A 164 16.55 -9.28 -4.14
N VAL A 165 17.18 -9.15 -2.96
CA VAL A 165 16.75 -8.20 -1.91
C VAL A 165 16.98 -6.75 -2.37
N ILE A 166 18.12 -6.46 -3.01
CA ILE A 166 18.43 -5.14 -3.58
C ILE A 166 17.35 -4.73 -4.59
N LEU A 167 16.96 -5.62 -5.52
CA LEU A 167 15.92 -5.35 -6.51
C LEU A 167 14.54 -5.08 -5.89
N ALA A 168 14.18 -5.85 -4.85
CA ALA A 168 12.92 -5.70 -4.15
C ALA A 168 12.86 -4.40 -3.32
N LYS A 169 13.92 -4.07 -2.55
CA LYS A 169 13.96 -2.88 -1.68
C LYS A 169 14.19 -1.57 -2.44
N SER A 170 14.96 -1.61 -3.53
CA SER A 170 15.14 -0.45 -4.42
C SER A 170 13.87 -0.09 -5.20
N GLY A 171 12.89 -1.01 -5.25
CA GLY A 171 11.66 -0.85 -6.02
C GLY A 171 11.85 -1.05 -7.53
N ALA A 172 12.98 -1.62 -7.95
CA ALA A 172 13.28 -1.88 -9.35
C ALA A 172 12.44 -3.05 -9.91
N ARG A 173 12.43 -4.19 -9.20
CA ARG A 173 11.63 -5.36 -9.60
C ARG A 173 11.37 -6.28 -8.42
N GLY A 174 10.12 -6.73 -8.31
CA GLY A 174 9.69 -7.58 -7.20
C GLY A 174 9.38 -6.79 -5.93
N THR A 175 8.86 -7.50 -4.94
CA THR A 175 8.57 -6.95 -3.61
C THR A 175 9.10 -7.91 -2.54
N MET A 176 9.23 -7.44 -1.30
CA MET A 176 9.57 -8.33 -0.17
C MET A 176 8.55 -9.46 0.01
N LEU A 177 7.29 -9.24 -0.38
CA LEU A 177 6.27 -10.31 -0.38
C LEU A 177 6.63 -11.41 -1.38
N ASN A 178 7.12 -11.08 -2.58
CA ASN A 178 7.52 -12.08 -3.56
C ASN A 178 8.68 -12.93 -3.04
N LEU A 179 9.69 -12.30 -2.43
CA LEU A 179 10.80 -13.01 -1.77
C LEU A 179 10.31 -13.90 -0.63
N THR A 180 9.33 -13.41 0.15
CA THR A 180 8.68 -14.19 1.21
C THR A 180 8.00 -15.44 0.65
N GLN A 181 7.37 -15.36 -0.53
CA GLN A 181 6.74 -16.52 -1.16
C GLN A 181 7.76 -17.51 -1.74
N MET A 182 8.91 -17.01 -2.22
CA MET A 182 9.98 -17.83 -2.79
C MET A 182 10.75 -18.59 -1.71
N ALA A 183 11.12 -17.93 -0.61
CA ALA A 183 11.95 -18.51 0.45
C ALA A 183 11.17 -18.96 1.71
N GLY A 184 10.07 -18.29 2.04
CA GLY A 184 9.32 -18.49 3.30
C GLY A 184 8.08 -19.39 3.15
N ALA A 185 6.97 -18.80 2.74
CA ALA A 185 5.71 -19.51 2.50
C ALA A 185 4.84 -18.73 1.50
N VAL A 186 4.14 -19.44 0.60
CA VAL A 186 3.24 -18.78 -0.37
C VAL A 186 2.03 -18.16 0.34
N GLY A 187 1.51 -18.85 1.37
CA GLY A 187 0.41 -18.40 2.22
C GLY A 187 -0.99 -18.79 1.73
N GLN A 188 -2.01 -18.17 2.32
CA GLN A 188 -3.42 -18.46 2.05
C GLN A 188 -3.82 -18.14 0.61
N GLN A 189 -4.39 -19.11 -0.10
CA GLN A 189 -5.05 -18.91 -1.38
C GLN A 189 -6.52 -18.57 -1.18
N SER A 190 -7.03 -17.59 -1.91
CA SER A 190 -8.43 -17.17 -1.87
C SER A 190 -9.03 -17.17 -3.25
N VAL A 191 -10.36 -17.30 -3.31
CA VAL A 191 -11.15 -17.04 -4.51
C VAL A 191 -12.34 -16.17 -4.11
N ARG A 192 -12.48 -14.99 -4.71
CA ARG A 192 -13.54 -14.01 -4.44
C ARG A 192 -13.55 -13.52 -2.98
N GLY A 193 -12.38 -13.42 -2.36
CA GLY A 193 -12.22 -12.90 -1.00
C GLY A 193 -12.44 -13.91 0.12
N GLU A 194 -12.84 -15.14 -0.21
CA GLU A 194 -13.03 -16.26 0.72
C GLU A 194 -11.91 -17.30 0.57
N ARG A 195 -11.68 -18.11 1.61
CA ARG A 195 -10.83 -19.31 1.49
C ARG A 195 -11.43 -20.28 0.47
N LEU A 196 -10.67 -21.29 0.05
CA LEU A 196 -11.16 -22.24 -0.93
C LEU A 196 -12.27 -23.09 -0.32
N LEU A 197 -13.51 -22.85 -0.76
CA LEU A 197 -14.69 -23.60 -0.32
C LEU A 197 -15.23 -24.56 -1.37
N ARG A 198 -15.04 -24.22 -2.66
CA ARG A 198 -15.60 -24.94 -3.80
C ARG A 198 -14.84 -26.24 -4.05
N GLY A 199 -15.57 -27.33 -4.25
CA GLY A 199 -14.99 -28.65 -4.49
C GLY A 199 -16.04 -29.75 -4.43
N TYR A 200 -15.73 -30.84 -3.74
CA TYR A 200 -16.64 -31.94 -3.45
C TYR A 200 -17.67 -31.56 -2.37
N TYR A 201 -18.65 -32.43 -2.16
CA TYR A 201 -19.61 -32.28 -1.07
C TYR A 201 -18.89 -32.25 0.30
N ASP A 202 -19.03 -31.14 1.04
CA ASP A 202 -18.42 -30.83 2.34
C ASP A 202 -16.88 -30.87 2.39
N ARG A 203 -16.17 -30.75 1.26
CA ARG A 203 -14.69 -30.65 1.25
C ARG A 203 -14.16 -30.11 -0.07
N THR A 204 -12.97 -29.53 -0.06
CA THR A 204 -12.35 -28.98 -1.27
C THR A 204 -11.77 -30.08 -2.18
N LEU A 205 -10.97 -30.98 -1.60
CA LEU A 205 -10.29 -32.09 -2.29
C LEU A 205 -10.64 -33.43 -1.65
N PRO A 206 -10.54 -34.56 -2.39
CA PRO A 206 -10.90 -35.88 -1.86
C PRO A 206 -9.90 -36.41 -0.83
N HIS A 207 -8.74 -35.75 -0.71
CA HIS A 207 -7.68 -36.06 0.24
C HIS A 207 -7.99 -35.60 1.68
N PHE A 208 -8.97 -34.71 1.87
CA PHE A 208 -9.37 -34.20 3.18
C PHE A 208 -10.66 -34.86 3.68
N GLN A 209 -10.84 -34.85 5.00
CA GLN A 209 -12.07 -35.33 5.63
C GLN A 209 -13.24 -34.40 5.29
N ARG A 210 -14.47 -34.94 5.37
CA ARG A 210 -15.68 -34.13 5.17
C ARG A 210 -15.86 -33.19 6.35
N GLY A 211 -16.18 -31.94 6.08
CA GLY A 211 -16.35 -30.89 7.09
C GLY A 211 -15.04 -30.29 7.60
N ASP A 212 -13.89 -30.62 7.02
CA ASP A 212 -12.61 -30.11 7.47
C ASP A 212 -12.47 -28.59 7.21
N LEU A 213 -12.34 -27.82 8.29
CA LEU A 213 -12.16 -26.36 8.29
C LEU A 213 -10.70 -25.93 8.54
N GLY A 214 -9.79 -26.91 8.66
CA GLY A 214 -8.37 -26.70 8.90
C GLY A 214 -7.69 -25.83 7.84
N ALA A 215 -6.50 -25.33 8.18
CA ALA A 215 -5.74 -24.43 7.31
C ALA A 215 -5.46 -25.05 5.94
N GLU A 216 -4.91 -26.27 5.91
CA GLU A 216 -4.52 -26.95 4.67
C GLU A 216 -5.73 -27.34 3.81
N ALA A 217 -6.79 -27.85 4.43
CA ALA A 217 -8.02 -28.26 3.75
C ALA A 217 -8.70 -27.10 3.00
N ARG A 218 -8.48 -25.86 3.43
CA ARG A 218 -9.07 -24.66 2.85
C ARG A 218 -8.06 -23.79 2.10
N GLY A 219 -6.97 -24.38 1.62
CA GLY A 219 -6.08 -23.73 0.65
C GLY A 219 -4.95 -22.90 1.25
N PHE A 220 -4.52 -23.19 2.47
CA PHE A 220 -3.28 -22.61 3.00
C PHE A 220 -2.06 -23.35 2.44
N VAL A 221 -1.17 -22.61 1.76
CA VAL A 221 0.09 -23.14 1.21
C VAL A 221 1.22 -22.76 2.15
N SER A 222 1.69 -23.75 2.89
CA SER A 222 2.76 -23.61 3.87
C SER A 222 4.16 -23.71 3.25
N SER A 223 4.27 -24.39 2.11
CA SER A 223 5.52 -24.51 1.38
C SER A 223 5.87 -23.20 0.67
N SER A 224 7.16 -23.01 0.40
CA SER A 224 7.68 -21.95 -0.47
C SER A 224 7.94 -22.49 -1.88
N TYR A 225 8.10 -21.60 -2.87
CA TYR A 225 8.43 -22.05 -4.23
C TYR A 225 9.78 -22.78 -4.30
N LYS A 226 10.76 -22.37 -3.47
CA LYS A 226 12.07 -23.01 -3.39
C LYS A 226 12.01 -24.44 -2.84
N ASN A 227 11.19 -24.67 -1.82
CA ASN A 227 11.01 -26.02 -1.23
C ASN A 227 10.15 -26.94 -2.11
N GLY A 228 9.36 -26.35 -3.02
CA GLY A 228 8.41 -27.06 -3.86
C GLY A 228 7.06 -27.22 -3.16
N LEU A 229 6.00 -27.24 -3.97
CA LEU A 229 4.63 -27.34 -3.47
C LEU A 229 4.18 -28.80 -3.41
N LEU A 230 3.41 -29.15 -2.37
CA LEU A 230 2.71 -30.42 -2.32
C LEU A 230 1.65 -30.50 -3.45
N PRO A 231 1.22 -31.70 -3.89
CA PRO A 231 0.21 -31.82 -4.95
C PRO A 231 -1.10 -31.08 -4.65
N THR A 232 -1.56 -31.10 -3.39
CA THR A 232 -2.74 -30.35 -2.93
C THR A 232 -2.49 -28.84 -2.96
N GLU A 233 -1.34 -28.38 -2.48
CA GLU A 233 -0.91 -26.99 -2.49
C GLU A 233 -0.79 -26.43 -3.91
N TYR A 234 -0.21 -27.19 -4.84
CA TYR A 234 -0.09 -26.81 -6.25
C TYR A 234 -1.46 -26.60 -6.89
N PHE A 235 -2.41 -27.49 -6.61
CA PHE A 235 -3.78 -27.37 -7.12
C PHE A 235 -4.49 -26.14 -6.53
N PHE A 236 -4.37 -25.91 -5.23
CA PHE A 236 -4.93 -24.73 -4.58
C PHE A 236 -4.30 -23.42 -5.07
N HIS A 237 -2.99 -23.41 -5.30
CA HIS A 237 -2.29 -22.27 -5.87
C HIS A 237 -2.78 -21.96 -7.29
N SER A 238 -2.99 -23.01 -8.09
CA SER A 238 -3.56 -22.87 -9.45
C SER A 238 -4.98 -22.30 -9.44
N MET A 239 -5.80 -22.69 -8.45
CA MET A 239 -7.14 -22.12 -8.25
C MET A 239 -7.08 -20.62 -7.92
N GLY A 240 -6.21 -20.22 -6.99
CA GLY A 240 -5.99 -18.81 -6.65
C GLY A 240 -5.48 -17.99 -7.84
N GLY A 241 -4.53 -18.55 -8.60
CA GLY A 241 -3.99 -17.91 -9.81
C GLY A 241 -5.06 -17.64 -10.89
N ARG A 242 -6.10 -18.48 -10.97
CA ARG A 242 -7.20 -18.29 -11.93
C ARG A 242 -8.04 -17.05 -11.62
N GLU A 243 -8.18 -16.68 -10.34
CA GLU A 243 -8.90 -15.45 -9.96
C GLU A 243 -8.23 -14.23 -10.58
N GLY A 244 -6.91 -14.09 -10.45
CA GLY A 244 -6.17 -12.96 -11.01
C GLY A 244 -6.31 -12.84 -12.52
N LEU A 245 -6.26 -13.97 -13.25
CA LEU A 245 -6.45 -14.00 -14.71
C LEU A 245 -7.85 -13.55 -15.13
N VAL A 246 -8.88 -14.03 -14.43
CA VAL A 246 -10.28 -13.71 -14.75
C VAL A 246 -10.62 -12.28 -14.35
N ASP A 247 -10.23 -11.84 -13.15
CA ASP A 247 -10.54 -10.50 -12.65
C ASP A 247 -9.90 -9.42 -13.53
N THR A 248 -8.65 -9.63 -13.96
CA THR A 248 -7.97 -8.72 -14.89
C THR A 248 -8.74 -8.61 -16.21
N ALA A 249 -9.20 -9.73 -16.78
CA ALA A 249 -9.97 -9.73 -18.02
C ALA A 249 -11.33 -9.02 -17.88
N VAL A 250 -12.04 -9.24 -16.78
CA VAL A 250 -13.36 -8.64 -16.55
C VAL A 250 -13.26 -7.14 -16.27
N ARG A 251 -12.27 -6.70 -15.48
CA ARG A 251 -12.11 -5.28 -15.09
C ARG A 251 -11.88 -4.37 -16.29
N THR A 252 -11.16 -4.82 -17.32
CA THR A 252 -10.89 -4.03 -18.52
C THR A 252 -12.18 -3.56 -19.21
N SER A 253 -13.16 -4.46 -19.36
CA SER A 253 -14.43 -4.13 -20.01
C SER A 253 -15.23 -3.06 -19.26
N ARG A 254 -15.33 -3.20 -17.93
CA ARG A 254 -16.07 -2.27 -17.06
C ARG A 254 -15.36 -0.92 -16.97
N SER A 255 -14.05 -0.93 -16.80
CA SER A 255 -13.23 0.29 -16.71
C SER A 255 -13.31 1.09 -18.01
N GLY A 256 -13.11 0.43 -19.16
CA GLY A 256 -13.19 1.09 -20.47
C GLY A 256 -14.58 1.64 -20.78
N TYR A 257 -15.65 0.90 -20.44
CA TYR A 257 -17.02 1.38 -20.62
C TYR A 257 -17.33 2.59 -19.73
N MET A 258 -16.94 2.54 -18.45
CA MET A 258 -17.10 3.67 -17.53
C MET A 258 -16.33 4.90 -18.03
N GLN A 259 -15.08 4.71 -18.44
CA GLN A 259 -14.25 5.78 -19.01
C GLN A 259 -14.90 6.39 -20.24
N ARG A 260 -15.38 5.58 -21.20
CA ARG A 260 -16.06 6.07 -22.40
C ARG A 260 -17.31 6.87 -22.07
N ARG A 261 -18.12 6.42 -21.10
CA ARG A 261 -19.30 7.16 -20.66
C ARG A 261 -18.95 8.51 -20.06
N LEU A 262 -17.90 8.57 -19.26
CA LEU A 262 -17.44 9.82 -18.64
C LEU A 262 -16.82 10.76 -19.67
N ILE A 263 -16.03 10.25 -20.62
CA ILE A 263 -15.47 11.05 -21.73
C ILE A 263 -16.62 11.69 -22.52
N ASN A 264 -17.57 10.90 -23.01
CA ASN A 264 -18.69 11.42 -23.80
C ASN A 264 -19.60 12.38 -23.01
N ALA A 265 -19.58 12.33 -21.67
CA ALA A 265 -20.38 13.21 -20.82
C ALA A 265 -19.66 14.52 -20.46
N LEU A 266 -18.34 14.58 -20.61
CA LEU A 266 -17.49 15.70 -20.17
C LEU A 266 -16.67 16.32 -21.32
N GLU A 267 -16.77 15.79 -22.54
CA GLU A 267 -15.99 16.24 -23.70
C GLU A 267 -16.30 17.68 -24.13
N ASP A 268 -17.47 18.19 -23.76
CA ASP A 268 -17.94 19.53 -24.10
C ASP A 268 -17.52 20.61 -23.10
N LEU A 269 -16.87 20.21 -21.99
CA LEU A 269 -16.43 21.11 -20.94
C LEU A 269 -15.09 21.78 -21.29
N ARG A 270 -15.04 23.10 -21.14
CA ARG A 270 -13.82 23.89 -21.31
C ARG A 270 -13.68 24.98 -20.26
N VAL A 271 -12.44 25.37 -20.00
CA VAL A 271 -12.12 26.51 -19.13
C VAL A 271 -12.13 27.77 -19.99
N GLU A 272 -12.95 28.75 -19.62
CA GLU A 272 -13.00 30.06 -20.27
C GLU A 272 -11.96 31.02 -19.65
N GLU A 273 -11.71 32.17 -20.29
CA GLU A 273 -10.71 33.15 -19.84
C GLU A 273 -10.96 33.68 -18.42
N ASP A 274 -12.21 33.66 -17.95
CA ASP A 274 -12.61 34.06 -16.59
C ASP A 274 -12.39 32.94 -15.54
N SER A 275 -11.71 31.85 -15.90
CA SER A 275 -11.50 30.66 -15.07
C SER A 275 -12.76 29.88 -14.69
N THR A 276 -13.90 30.17 -15.33
CA THR A 276 -15.11 29.35 -15.20
C THR A 276 -15.03 28.14 -16.11
N VAL A 277 -15.64 27.02 -15.69
CA VAL A 277 -15.82 25.83 -16.55
C VAL A 277 -17.21 25.89 -17.14
N ARG A 278 -17.29 25.91 -18.47
CA ARG A 278 -18.56 26.00 -19.20
C ARG A 278 -18.69 24.86 -20.20
N ASN A 279 -19.93 24.50 -20.49
CA ASN A 279 -20.25 23.59 -21.60
C ASN A 279 -20.38 24.36 -22.93
N THR A 280 -20.59 23.63 -24.03
CA THR A 280 -20.73 24.24 -25.37
C THR A 280 -21.96 25.16 -25.51
N ALA A 281 -23.00 24.97 -24.69
CA ALA A 281 -24.19 25.83 -24.65
C ALA A 281 -24.00 27.12 -23.84
N GLY A 282 -22.84 27.33 -23.22
CA GLY A 282 -22.53 28.49 -22.39
C GLY A 282 -23.04 28.40 -20.94
N THR A 283 -23.58 27.25 -20.53
CA THR A 283 -23.98 26.99 -19.14
C THR A 283 -22.73 26.84 -18.26
N VAL A 284 -22.69 27.60 -17.16
CA VAL A 284 -21.60 27.52 -16.17
C VAL A 284 -21.78 26.27 -15.32
N ILE A 285 -20.78 25.39 -15.33
CA ILE A 285 -20.72 24.15 -14.54
C ILE A 285 -19.92 24.37 -13.25
N GLN A 286 -18.79 25.08 -13.33
CA GLN A 286 -18.01 25.52 -12.17
C GLN A 286 -17.69 27.01 -12.30
N TYR A 287 -17.87 27.77 -11.22
CA TYR A 287 -17.50 29.19 -11.17
C TYR A 287 -15.98 29.41 -11.10
N ARG A 288 -15.25 28.39 -10.66
CA ARG A 288 -13.80 28.40 -10.59
C ARG A 288 -13.29 27.00 -10.85
N TYR A 289 -12.46 26.83 -11.89
CA TYR A 289 -11.86 25.55 -12.23
C TYR A 289 -11.17 24.93 -11.01
N GLY A 290 -11.60 23.73 -10.61
CA GLY A 290 -10.98 23.01 -9.49
C GLY A 290 -11.02 23.72 -8.13
N GLU A 291 -11.87 24.74 -7.95
CA GLU A 291 -11.96 25.64 -6.78
C GLU A 291 -10.72 26.51 -6.49
N ASP A 292 -9.54 26.16 -7.00
CA ASP A 292 -8.29 26.89 -6.81
C ASP A 292 -7.70 27.46 -8.12
N SER A 293 -8.28 27.14 -9.27
CA SER A 293 -7.79 27.49 -10.62
C SER A 293 -6.42 26.89 -10.95
N VAL A 294 -6.00 25.81 -10.28
CA VAL A 294 -4.69 25.19 -10.50
C VAL A 294 -4.85 23.92 -11.34
N ASP A 295 -4.08 23.85 -12.43
CA ASP A 295 -3.95 22.62 -13.20
C ASP A 295 -3.26 21.53 -12.36
N PRO A 296 -3.89 20.36 -12.16
CA PRO A 296 -3.28 19.25 -11.43
C PRO A 296 -1.90 18.85 -11.95
N SER A 297 -1.63 19.00 -13.25
CA SER A 297 -0.32 18.70 -13.86
C SER A 297 0.79 19.68 -13.44
N ARG A 298 0.41 20.86 -12.98
CA ARG A 298 1.30 21.92 -12.47
C ARG A 298 1.29 22.00 -10.94
N SER A 299 0.36 21.31 -10.29
CA SER A 299 0.27 21.22 -8.83
C SER A 299 1.31 20.25 -8.26
N VAL A 300 1.64 20.40 -6.98
CA VAL A 300 2.51 19.42 -6.30
C VAL A 300 1.65 18.48 -5.47
N GLN A 301 1.44 17.27 -5.98
CA GLN A 301 0.59 16.26 -5.34
C GLN A 301 -0.81 16.80 -4.98
N GLY A 302 -1.39 17.65 -5.84
CA GLY A 302 -2.71 18.25 -5.63
C GLY A 302 -2.72 19.49 -4.73
N LYS A 303 -1.54 19.99 -4.29
CA LYS A 303 -1.44 21.28 -3.62
C LYS A 303 -1.11 22.38 -4.62
N ALA A 304 -1.85 23.48 -4.54
CA ALA A 304 -1.61 24.69 -5.33
C ALA A 304 -0.20 25.24 -5.13
N LEU A 305 0.27 25.31 -3.88
CA LEU A 305 1.57 25.85 -3.49
C LEU A 305 2.14 25.06 -2.31
N ILE A 306 3.44 24.75 -2.34
CA ILE A 306 4.16 24.33 -1.14
C ILE A 306 4.78 25.56 -0.50
N VAL A 307 4.12 26.06 0.55
CA VAL A 307 4.53 27.27 1.28
C VAL A 307 5.97 27.16 1.77
N ASP A 308 6.40 25.99 2.26
CA ASP A 308 7.75 25.78 2.76
C ASP A 308 8.82 25.87 1.66
N GLU A 309 8.55 25.41 0.43
CA GLU A 309 9.49 25.55 -0.70
C GLU A 309 9.63 27.02 -1.08
N VAL A 310 8.51 27.74 -1.16
CA VAL A 310 8.49 29.18 -1.50
C VAL A 310 9.19 30.01 -0.43
N LEU A 311 8.89 29.75 0.86
CA LEU A 311 9.56 30.42 1.97
C LEU A 311 11.06 30.15 1.97
N ASN A 312 11.50 28.92 1.69
CA ASN A 312 12.92 28.60 1.62
C ASN A 312 13.62 29.26 0.42
N GLN A 313 12.93 29.41 -0.72
CA GLN A 313 13.47 30.14 -1.88
C GLN A 313 13.62 31.64 -1.60
N VAL A 314 12.65 32.27 -0.92
CA VAL A 314 12.64 33.71 -0.66
C VAL A 314 13.54 34.09 0.53
N LEU A 315 13.48 33.32 1.63
CA LEU A 315 14.19 33.64 2.88
C LEU A 315 15.64 33.15 2.90
N GLY A 316 16.05 32.33 1.92
CA GLY A 316 17.45 31.98 1.72
C GLY A 316 18.12 31.38 2.95
N LYS A 317 17.47 30.42 3.63
CA LYS A 317 18.01 29.39 4.54
C LYS A 317 16.85 28.77 5.34
N ARG A 318 16.96 27.45 5.59
CA ARG A 318 16.03 26.54 6.30
C ARG A 318 15.04 27.25 7.24
N TYR A 319 13.85 27.56 6.75
CA TYR A 319 12.70 27.84 7.60
C TYR A 319 12.34 26.54 8.34
N ARG A 320 12.64 26.49 9.65
CA ARG A 320 12.13 25.45 10.55
C ARG A 320 10.86 26.00 11.19
N PRO A 321 9.69 25.37 10.98
CA PRO A 321 8.43 25.88 11.52
C PRO A 321 8.38 25.97 13.06
N GLU A 322 9.36 25.41 13.76
CA GLU A 322 9.49 25.43 15.22
C GLU A 322 10.09 26.73 15.79
N GLU A 323 10.66 27.62 14.96
CA GLU A 323 11.29 28.87 15.42
C GLU A 323 10.33 30.08 15.48
N VAL A 324 9.02 29.87 15.33
CA VAL A 324 8.03 30.96 15.48
C VAL A 324 7.82 31.27 16.96
N PRO A 325 8.17 32.46 17.48
CA PRO A 325 7.85 32.83 18.86
C PRO A 325 6.32 32.81 19.06
N PRO A 326 5.81 32.30 20.20
CA PRO A 326 4.37 32.20 20.43
C PRO A 326 3.78 33.59 20.62
N GLY A 327 3.38 34.22 19.52
CA GLY A 327 2.83 35.57 19.54
C GLY A 327 2.06 35.88 18.26
N ARG A 328 0.72 35.84 18.39
CA ARG A 328 -0.29 36.25 17.39
C ARG A 328 -0.59 35.22 16.29
N ARG A 329 -1.22 34.11 16.68
CA ARG A 329 -2.24 33.47 15.82
C ARG A 329 -3.39 34.47 15.65
N ALA A 330 -3.44 35.16 14.52
CA ALA A 330 -4.66 35.80 14.06
C ALA A 330 -5.74 34.72 13.83
N GLY A 331 -6.95 34.97 14.30
CA GLY A 331 -8.02 34.00 14.44
C GLY A 331 -8.38 33.27 13.14
N GLY A 332 -8.22 31.95 13.16
CA GLY A 332 -8.86 31.03 12.21
C GLY A 332 -9.87 30.18 12.98
N HIS A 333 -11.13 30.24 12.55
CA HIS A 333 -12.27 29.50 13.09
C HIS A 333 -11.97 28.01 13.35
N ALA A 334 -12.20 27.57 14.59
CA ALA A 334 -12.28 26.15 14.91
C ALA A 334 -13.64 25.58 14.48
N PRO A 335 -13.72 24.36 13.92
CA PRO A 335 -14.98 23.70 13.67
C PRO A 335 -15.60 23.24 15.00
N ARG A 336 -16.82 23.71 15.31
CA ARG A 336 -17.57 23.29 16.49
C ARG A 336 -17.90 21.80 16.38
N ARG A 337 -17.32 20.99 17.29
CA ARG A 337 -17.72 19.60 17.53
C ARG A 337 -19.16 19.56 18.05
N GLY A 338 -19.94 18.61 17.54
CA GLY A 338 -21.37 18.44 17.77
C GLY A 338 -21.76 18.37 19.24
N GLY A 339 -22.68 19.25 19.62
CA GLY A 339 -23.43 19.18 20.86
C GLY A 339 -24.58 18.17 20.72
N ARG A 340 -24.66 17.25 21.67
CA ARG A 340 -25.76 16.30 21.85
C ARG A 340 -27.11 17.03 21.86
N ALA A 341 -28.03 16.62 20.99
CA ALA A 341 -29.41 17.03 21.03
C ALA A 341 -30.08 16.49 22.32
N ARG A 342 -30.61 17.39 23.15
CA ARG A 342 -31.61 17.06 24.18
C ARG A 342 -33.00 17.07 23.52
N PRO A 343 -33.89 16.12 23.84
CA PRO A 343 -35.26 16.15 23.33
C PRO A 343 -36.07 17.30 23.98
N PRO A 344 -37.07 17.87 23.28
CA PRO A 344 -37.85 19.00 23.78
C PRO A 344 -38.79 18.57 24.91
N GLY A 345 -38.95 19.48 25.88
CA GLY A 345 -39.73 19.29 27.10
C GLY A 345 -41.23 19.15 26.87
N ARG A 346 -41.86 18.28 27.68
CA ARG A 346 -43.30 18.25 27.90
C ARG A 346 -43.69 19.48 28.72
N GLY A 347 -44.54 20.33 28.17
CA GLY A 347 -45.20 21.42 28.90
C GLY A 347 -46.24 20.91 29.90
N PRO A 348 -46.59 21.69 30.93
CA PRO A 348 -47.51 21.28 31.99
C PRO A 348 -48.96 21.36 31.52
N VAL A 349 -49.73 20.30 31.78
CA VAL A 349 -51.19 20.30 31.67
C VAL A 349 -51.74 20.70 33.04
N GLY A 350 -52.14 21.96 33.18
CA GLY A 350 -52.98 22.46 34.27
C GLY A 350 -54.39 22.67 33.75
N GLY A 351 -55.36 22.02 34.38
CA GLY A 351 -56.79 22.19 34.08
C GLY A 351 -57.37 23.47 34.68
N GLY A 352 -58.55 23.86 34.21
CA GLY A 352 -59.41 24.83 34.89
C GLY A 352 -60.36 25.62 33.98
N GLU A 353 -61.57 25.06 33.80
CA GLU A 353 -62.87 25.73 33.86
C GLU A 353 -63.38 26.76 32.83
N ARG A 354 -64.56 26.39 32.28
CA ARG A 354 -65.84 27.11 32.11
C ARG A 354 -65.90 28.40 31.28
N GLY A 355 -66.81 28.35 30.30
CA GLY A 355 -67.33 29.45 29.50
C GLY A 355 -68.00 28.92 28.26
#